data_AF-A0A2D5Y1P2-F1
#
_entry.id   AF-A0A2D5Y1P2-F1
#
_cell.length_a   1.000
_cell.length_b   1.000
_cell.length_c   1.000
_cell.angle_alpha   90.00
_cell.angle_beta   90.00
_cell.angle_gamma   90.00
#
_symmetry.space_group_name_H-M   'P 1'
#
loop_
_entity.id
_entity.type
_entity.pdbx_description
1 polymer ?
#
loop_
_entity_poly.entity_id
_entity_poly.type
_entity_poly.pdbx_seq_one_letter_code
_entity_poly.pdbx_strand_id
1 'polypeptide(L)'
;MRVLALICSAFILFTTLEAQASPKPWYWSWWPSHWHKQDFKPYLNDPKQPHNTQWQNGLYAGQDWHPENWIQAKGSIRAVLDGFYDNNVIKGQDVDNDIPVLIVGDGFMRLSGQDQRRVADFINYVFQVTTTAPAGMYSIYYDRTDKGIFGRGAPIGTYTDKGLSLQ
;
A
#
# COMPACT_ATOMS: atom_id res chain seq x y z
N MET A 1 -20.40 -30.51 -77.76
CA MET A 1 -21.86 -30.47 -77.54
C MET A 1 -22.12 -30.51 -76.04
N ARG A 2 -23.02 -29.65 -75.57
CA ARG A 2 -23.39 -29.41 -74.17
C ARG A 2 -24.12 -30.62 -73.57
N VAL A 3 -23.87 -30.97 -72.31
CA VAL A 3 -24.85 -31.64 -71.42
C VAL A 3 -24.73 -31.06 -70.01
N LEU A 4 -25.89 -30.64 -69.49
CA LEU A 4 -26.17 -30.04 -68.19
C LEU A 4 -26.21 -31.07 -67.04
N ALA A 5 -26.11 -30.52 -65.82
CA ALA A 5 -26.90 -30.82 -64.62
C ALA A 5 -26.16 -31.47 -63.44
N LEU A 6 -26.08 -30.76 -62.32
CA LEU A 6 -26.87 -31.06 -61.11
C LEU A 6 -26.60 -30.01 -60.01
N ILE A 7 -27.65 -29.25 -59.69
CA ILE A 7 -27.71 -28.31 -58.57
C ILE A 7 -28.26 -29.08 -57.37
N CYS A 8 -27.46 -29.24 -56.31
CA CYS A 8 -27.92 -29.72 -55.00
C CYS A 8 -28.21 -28.51 -54.10
N SER A 9 -29.46 -28.08 -54.07
CA SER A 9 -29.95 -27.11 -53.08
C SER A 9 -30.34 -27.85 -51.79
N ALA A 10 -29.54 -27.69 -50.74
CA ALA A 10 -29.89 -28.17 -49.39
C ALA A 10 -30.78 -27.14 -48.68
N PHE A 11 -32.05 -27.50 -48.45
CA PHE A 11 -32.98 -26.74 -47.60
C PHE A 11 -32.62 -26.99 -46.12
N ILE A 12 -32.14 -25.96 -45.42
CA ILE A 12 -31.97 -25.99 -43.96
C ILE A 12 -33.27 -25.46 -43.33
N LEU A 13 -34.02 -26.37 -42.69
CA LEU A 13 -35.18 -26.04 -41.85
C LEU A 13 -34.69 -25.42 -40.53
N PHE A 14 -34.95 -24.14 -40.32
CA PHE A 14 -34.81 -23.49 -39.02
C PHE A 14 -36.12 -23.66 -38.23
N THR A 15 -36.09 -24.44 -37.15
CA THR A 15 -37.17 -24.44 -36.15
C THR A 15 -36.84 -23.42 -35.07
N THR A 16 -37.71 -22.43 -34.90
CA THR A 16 -37.60 -21.42 -33.83
C THR A 16 -38.19 -22.00 -32.55
N LEU A 17 -37.38 -22.22 -31.52
CA LEU A 17 -37.88 -22.44 -30.17
C LEU A 17 -38.31 -21.09 -29.60
N GLU A 18 -39.60 -20.92 -29.32
CA GLU A 18 -40.10 -19.73 -28.65
C GLU A 18 -39.55 -19.68 -27.21
N ALA A 19 -38.80 -18.63 -26.90
CA ALA A 19 -38.34 -18.37 -25.55
C ALA A 19 -39.53 -17.84 -24.72
N GLN A 20 -40.15 -18.69 -23.90
CA GLN A 20 -41.10 -18.23 -22.89
C GLN A 20 -40.37 -17.45 -21.79
N ALA A 21 -40.64 -16.15 -21.68
CA ALA A 21 -40.20 -15.36 -20.55
C ALA A 21 -40.95 -15.77 -19.28
N SER A 22 -40.23 -16.16 -18.23
CA SER A 22 -40.83 -16.38 -16.92
C SER A 22 -41.47 -15.07 -16.40
N PRO A 23 -42.63 -15.15 -15.73
CA PRO A 23 -43.32 -13.96 -15.25
C PRO A 23 -42.42 -13.16 -14.29
N LYS A 24 -42.19 -11.88 -14.61
CA LYS A 24 -41.44 -10.98 -13.73
C LYS A 24 -42.29 -10.68 -12.50
N PRO A 25 -41.79 -10.90 -11.27
CA PRO A 25 -42.57 -10.62 -10.08
C PRO A 25 -42.89 -9.12 -9.98
N TRP A 26 -44.15 -8.82 -9.68
CA TRP A 26 -44.68 -7.47 -9.49
C TRP A 26 -44.15 -6.88 -8.17
N TYR A 27 -43.72 -5.61 -8.17
CA TYR A 27 -43.15 -4.85 -7.05
C TYR A 27 -43.87 -4.95 -5.67
N TRP A 28 -45.12 -5.40 -5.61
CA TRP A 28 -45.95 -5.40 -4.40
C TRP A 28 -46.18 -6.77 -3.77
N SER A 29 -45.49 -7.81 -4.25
CA SER A 29 -45.68 -9.16 -3.72
C SER A 29 -44.67 -9.48 -2.61
N TRP A 30 -45.14 -9.38 -1.37
CA TRP A 30 -44.39 -9.65 -0.15
C TRP A 30 -44.65 -11.11 0.29
N TRP A 31 -43.89 -12.07 -0.24
CA TRP A 31 -43.94 -13.46 0.21
C TRP A 31 -42.84 -13.76 1.26
N PRO A 32 -43.04 -14.73 2.17
CA PRO A 32 -42.12 -15.02 3.28
C PRO A 32 -40.65 -15.28 2.88
N SER A 33 -40.41 -15.75 1.65
CA SER A 33 -39.07 -15.99 1.12
C SER A 33 -38.38 -14.74 0.55
N HIS A 34 -39.06 -13.58 0.48
CA HIS A 34 -38.51 -12.33 -0.06
C HIS A 34 -37.21 -11.91 0.63
N TRP A 35 -37.09 -12.24 1.93
CA TRP A 35 -35.93 -11.88 2.75
C TRP A 35 -34.79 -12.91 2.71
N HIS A 36 -35.02 -14.11 2.15
CA HIS A 36 -34.10 -15.24 2.28
C HIS A 36 -32.82 -15.13 1.43
N LYS A 37 -32.63 -14.01 0.71
CA LYS A 37 -31.45 -13.67 -0.10
C LYS A 37 -31.16 -12.18 -0.15
N GLN A 38 -31.59 -11.41 0.84
CA GLN A 38 -31.20 -10.01 0.92
C GLN A 38 -29.81 -9.95 1.54
N ASP A 39 -28.78 -9.87 0.68
CA ASP A 39 -27.41 -9.55 1.06
C ASP A 39 -27.38 -8.09 1.55
N PHE A 40 -27.88 -7.86 2.75
CA PHE A 40 -27.84 -6.55 3.39
C PHE A 40 -26.37 -6.19 3.64
N LYS A 41 -25.83 -5.34 2.76
CA LYS A 41 -24.53 -4.69 2.97
C LYS A 41 -24.82 -3.35 3.65
N PRO A 42 -24.59 -3.22 4.98
CA PRO A 42 -24.91 -2.01 5.73
C PRO A 42 -24.20 -0.76 5.23
N TYR A 43 -23.13 -0.94 4.46
CA TYR A 43 -22.35 0.13 3.87
C TYR A 43 -22.38 -0.01 2.35
N LEU A 44 -22.73 1.09 1.68
CA LEU A 44 -22.73 1.20 0.22
C LEU A 44 -21.33 1.03 -0.38
N ASN A 45 -20.31 1.29 0.43
CA ASN A 45 -18.89 1.17 0.09
C ASN A 45 -18.19 0.33 1.16
N ASP A 46 -17.20 -0.46 0.76
CA ASP A 46 -16.31 -1.12 1.70
C ASP A 46 -15.65 -0.09 2.64
N PRO A 47 -15.34 -0.46 3.90
CA PRO A 47 -14.55 0.41 4.77
C PRO A 47 -13.29 0.82 4.02
N LYS A 48 -13.03 2.13 3.97
CA LYS A 48 -11.84 2.68 3.30
C LYS A 48 -10.65 1.88 3.78
N GLN A 49 -9.91 1.27 2.84
CA GLN A 49 -8.68 0.58 3.18
C GLN A 49 -7.80 1.54 4.01
N PRO A 50 -7.23 1.09 5.13
CA PRO A 50 -6.27 1.90 5.86
C PRO A 50 -5.18 2.32 4.86
N HIS A 51 -4.80 3.59 4.83
CA HIS A 51 -3.76 4.10 3.92
C HIS A 51 -2.47 3.25 3.94
N ASN A 52 -2.22 2.51 5.03
CA ASN A 52 -1.06 1.63 5.18
C ASN A 52 -1.11 0.37 4.31
N THR A 53 -2.30 -0.18 3.99
CA THR A 53 -2.41 -1.41 3.19
C THR A 53 -2.14 -1.16 1.71
N GLN A 54 -2.29 0.08 1.23
CA GLN A 54 -2.01 0.43 -0.17
C GLN A 54 -0.52 0.28 -0.53
N TRP A 55 0.38 0.54 0.42
CA TRP A 55 1.83 0.39 0.24
C TRP A 55 2.31 -1.05 0.47
N GLN A 56 1.49 -1.85 1.16
CA GLN A 56 1.76 -3.24 1.48
C GLN A 56 1.19 -4.22 0.44
N ASN A 57 0.17 -3.80 -0.32
CA ASN A 57 -0.56 -4.63 -1.30
C ASN A 57 -0.69 -4.02 -2.71
N GLY A 58 -0.08 -2.85 -2.97
CA GLY A 58 -0.16 -2.18 -4.29
C GLY A 58 0.61 -2.92 -5.40
N LEU A 59 0.47 -2.50 -6.65
CA LEU A 59 1.12 -3.10 -7.83
C LEU A 59 2.67 -3.26 -7.74
N TYR A 60 3.31 -2.60 -6.75
CA TYR A 60 4.75 -2.68 -6.44
C TYR A 60 5.06 -3.37 -5.10
N ALA A 61 4.05 -3.92 -4.42
CA ALA A 61 4.18 -4.75 -3.23
C ALA A 61 4.81 -6.13 -3.52
N GLY A 62 5.01 -6.46 -4.79
CA GLY A 62 5.71 -7.67 -5.24
C GLY A 62 7.23 -7.53 -5.37
N GLN A 63 7.81 -6.39 -4.99
CA GLN A 63 9.26 -6.33 -4.80
C GLN A 63 9.56 -6.65 -3.35
N ASP A 64 10.02 -7.88 -3.11
CA ASP A 64 10.64 -8.37 -1.88
C ASP A 64 11.89 -7.54 -1.56
N TRP A 65 11.66 -6.29 -1.16
CA TRP A 65 12.72 -5.42 -0.69
C TRP A 65 13.00 -5.76 0.77
N HIS A 66 14.27 -6.03 1.07
CA HIS A 66 14.78 -6.18 2.42
C HIS A 66 15.95 -5.21 2.63
N PRO A 67 16.24 -4.79 3.87
CA PRO A 67 17.40 -3.96 4.21
C PRO A 67 18.72 -4.51 3.63
N GLU A 68 18.88 -5.83 3.58
CA GLU A 68 20.02 -6.54 3.04
C GLU A 68 20.28 -6.23 1.57
N ASN A 69 19.24 -5.97 0.78
CA ASN A 69 19.38 -5.62 -0.64
C ASN A 69 20.18 -4.31 -0.79
N TRP A 70 19.98 -3.33 0.10
CA TRP A 70 20.77 -2.10 0.10
C TRP A 70 22.20 -2.33 0.58
N ILE A 71 22.40 -3.17 1.60
CA ILE A 71 23.73 -3.53 2.09
C ILE A 71 24.53 -4.22 0.99
N GLN A 72 23.93 -5.17 0.27
CA GLN A 72 24.56 -5.86 -0.85
C GLN A 72 24.92 -4.88 -1.98
N ALA A 73 24.01 -3.95 -2.31
CA ALA A 73 24.22 -2.99 -3.38
C ALA A 73 25.30 -1.93 -3.06
N LYS A 74 25.42 -1.52 -1.79
CA LYS A 74 26.39 -0.50 -1.34
C LYS A 74 27.67 -1.09 -0.74
N GLY A 75 27.69 -2.39 -0.46
CA GLY A 75 28.82 -3.13 0.10
C GLY A 75 28.88 -3.20 1.62
N SER A 76 28.21 -2.29 2.36
CA SER A 76 28.17 -2.33 3.83
C SER A 76 27.02 -1.50 4.40
N ILE A 77 26.65 -1.77 5.66
CA ILE A 77 25.71 -0.94 6.43
C ILE A 77 26.19 0.52 6.48
N ARG A 78 27.48 0.71 6.74
CA ARG A 78 28.09 2.05 6.82
C ARG A 78 27.92 2.82 5.52
N ALA A 79 28.19 2.19 4.37
CA ALA A 79 28.03 2.85 3.07
C ALA A 79 26.57 3.25 2.75
N VAL A 80 25.58 2.50 3.25
CA VAL A 80 24.17 2.89 3.14
C VAL A 80 23.87 4.10 4.03
N LEU A 81 24.31 4.07 5.30
CA LEU A 81 24.11 5.19 6.23
C LEU A 81 24.80 6.46 5.77
N ASP A 82 26.06 6.37 5.35
CA ASP A 82 26.83 7.50 4.80
C ASP A 82 26.07 8.11 3.61
N GLY A 83 25.52 7.27 2.72
CA GLY A 83 24.64 7.73 1.64
C GLY A 83 23.39 8.49 2.11
N PHE A 84 22.77 8.10 3.22
CA PHE A 84 21.64 8.85 3.78
C PHE A 84 22.05 10.21 4.35
N TYR A 85 23.20 10.30 5.01
CA TYR A 85 23.73 11.56 5.50
C TYR A 85 24.13 12.49 4.35
N ASP A 86 24.88 11.97 3.37
CA ASP A 86 25.36 12.73 2.20
C ASP A 86 24.21 13.31 1.37
N ASN A 87 23.09 12.60 1.29
CA ASN A 87 21.92 13.01 0.51
C ASN A 87 20.86 13.76 1.33
N ASN A 88 21.19 14.18 2.56
CA ASN A 88 20.28 14.92 3.44
C ASN A 88 18.97 14.15 3.76
N VAL A 89 19.01 12.82 3.71
CA VAL A 89 17.90 11.96 4.15
C VAL A 89 17.89 11.92 5.67
N ILE A 90 19.04 11.64 6.27
CA ILE A 90 19.24 11.69 7.72
C ILE A 90 20.17 12.85 8.03
N LYS A 91 19.81 13.63 9.05
CA LYS A 91 20.61 14.75 9.58
C LYS A 91 21.30 14.40 10.87
N GLY A 92 20.67 13.57 11.69
CA GLY A 92 21.20 13.20 12.97
C GLY A 92 20.31 12.21 13.72
N GLN A 93 20.79 11.84 14.89
CA GLN A 93 20.11 10.98 15.84
C GLN A 93 20.25 11.62 17.22
N ASP A 94 19.23 11.48 18.04
CA ASP A 94 19.23 12.00 19.40
C ASP A 94 18.34 11.14 20.30
N VAL A 95 18.26 11.50 21.58
CA VAL A 95 17.34 10.92 22.55
C VAL A 95 16.55 12.06 23.20
N ASP A 96 15.23 11.95 23.21
CA ASP A 96 14.33 12.91 23.86
C ASP A 96 13.45 12.15 24.86
N ASN A 97 13.60 12.45 26.15
CA ASN A 97 12.89 11.77 27.24
C ASN A 97 12.98 10.22 27.14
N ASP A 98 14.19 9.69 26.98
CA ASP A 98 14.50 8.26 26.79
C ASP A 98 13.88 7.61 25.53
N ILE A 99 13.30 8.40 24.64
CA ILE A 99 12.78 7.94 23.34
C ILE A 99 13.82 8.29 22.27
N PRO A 100 14.31 7.30 21.50
CA PRO A 100 15.19 7.58 20.37
C PRO A 100 14.51 8.48 19.35
N VAL A 101 15.29 9.40 18.79
CA VAL A 101 14.85 10.39 17.82
C VAL A 101 15.69 10.28 16.57
N LEU A 102 15.03 10.15 15.42
CA LEU A 102 15.66 10.27 14.10
C LEU A 102 15.38 11.67 13.55
N ILE A 103 16.44 12.43 13.29
CA ILE A 103 16.34 13.76 12.67
C ILE A 103 16.56 13.58 11.16
N VAL A 104 15.56 13.93 10.37
CA VAL A 104 15.55 13.80 8.91
C VAL A 104 15.62 15.16 8.22
N GLY A 105 16.18 15.18 7.02
CA GLY A 105 16.31 16.39 6.20
C GLY A 105 15.42 16.40 4.96
N ASP A 106 15.67 17.36 4.07
CA ASP A 106 14.91 17.53 2.82
C ASP A 106 14.99 16.34 1.87
N GLY A 107 16.08 15.57 1.94
CA GLY A 107 16.21 14.32 1.19
C GLY A 107 15.07 13.37 1.52
N PHE A 108 14.77 13.19 2.81
CA PHE A 108 13.70 12.31 3.29
C PHE A 108 12.32 12.83 2.89
N MET A 109 12.10 14.14 2.98
CA MET A 109 10.81 14.73 2.62
C MET A 109 10.49 14.64 1.12
N ARG A 110 11.51 14.49 0.28
CA ARG A 110 11.35 14.30 -1.18
C ARG A 110 11.17 12.84 -1.59
N LEU A 111 11.39 11.89 -0.67
CA LEU A 111 11.16 10.47 -0.93
C LEU A 111 9.67 10.17 -1.07
N SER A 112 9.36 9.12 -1.83
CA SER A 112 8.01 8.54 -1.81
C SER A 112 7.69 8.01 -0.41
N GLY A 113 6.41 7.91 -0.04
CA GLY A 113 6.01 7.33 1.25
C GLY A 113 6.54 5.90 1.44
N GLN A 114 6.66 5.13 0.36
CA GLN A 114 7.27 3.80 0.38
C GLN A 114 8.76 3.87 0.73
N ASP A 115 9.52 4.77 0.12
CA ASP A 115 10.95 4.89 0.37
C ASP A 115 11.25 5.50 1.74
N GLN A 116 10.41 6.42 2.22
CA GLN A 116 10.44 6.89 3.61
C GLN A 116 10.31 5.74 4.59
N ARG A 117 9.35 4.84 4.33
CA ARG A 117 9.18 3.61 5.14
C ARG A 117 10.40 2.70 5.05
N ARG A 118 10.94 2.45 3.86
CA ARG A 118 12.15 1.61 3.68
C ARG A 118 13.35 2.17 4.43
N VAL A 119 13.54 3.49 4.41
CA VAL A 119 14.58 4.16 5.22
C VAL A 119 14.35 3.90 6.70
N ALA A 120 13.11 4.07 7.18
CA ALA A 120 12.76 3.84 8.57
C ALA A 120 12.92 2.35 8.98
N ASP A 121 12.54 1.42 8.11
CA ASP A 121 12.74 -0.02 8.29
C ASP A 121 14.23 -0.37 8.35
N PHE A 122 15.05 0.23 7.49
CA PHE A 122 16.50 0.05 7.51
C PHE A 122 17.13 0.57 8.81
N ILE A 123 16.69 1.73 9.30
CA ILE A 123 17.17 2.27 10.59
C ILE A 123 16.79 1.35 11.74
N ASN A 124 15.55 0.83 11.74
CA ASN A 124 15.15 -0.15 12.74
C ASN A 124 15.95 -1.45 12.63
N TYR A 125 16.26 -1.91 11.42
CA TYR A 125 17.10 -3.09 11.20
C TYR A 125 18.50 -2.94 11.80
N VAL A 126 19.14 -1.78 11.58
CA VAL A 126 20.50 -1.53 12.05
C VAL A 126 20.57 -1.33 13.56
N PHE A 127 19.64 -0.56 14.13
CA PHE A 127 19.71 -0.16 15.54
C PHE A 127 18.77 -0.95 16.45
N GLN A 128 17.92 -1.81 15.87
CA GLN A 128 16.97 -2.66 16.59
C GLN A 128 16.10 -1.86 17.58
N VAL A 129 15.68 -0.66 17.19
CA VAL A 129 15.08 0.30 18.12
C VAL A 129 13.76 -0.23 18.69
N THR A 130 12.93 -0.85 17.86
CA THR A 130 11.63 -1.38 18.30
C THR A 130 11.75 -2.54 19.30
N THR A 131 12.90 -3.20 19.40
CA THR A 131 13.13 -4.30 20.35
C THR A 131 14.00 -3.91 21.53
N THR A 132 14.84 -2.87 21.40
CA THR A 132 15.82 -2.45 22.41
C THR A 132 15.39 -1.23 23.21
N ALA A 133 14.62 -0.31 22.61
CA ALA A 133 14.16 0.89 23.30
C ALA A 133 12.99 0.54 24.24
N PRO A 134 12.93 1.11 25.47
CA PRO A 134 11.84 0.84 26.41
C PRO A 134 10.43 1.12 25.84
N ALA A 135 10.33 2.15 24.99
CA ALA A 135 9.07 2.53 24.35
C ALA A 135 8.71 1.68 23.11
N GLY A 136 9.64 0.85 22.62
CA GLY A 136 9.44 0.06 21.39
C GLY A 136 9.22 0.91 20.13
N MET A 137 9.64 2.18 20.15
CA MET A 137 9.42 3.14 19.07
C MET A 137 10.53 4.18 19.01
N TYR A 138 10.59 4.89 17.88
CA TYR A 138 11.34 6.15 17.77
C TYR A 138 10.51 7.22 17.10
N SER A 139 10.79 8.47 17.45
CA SER A 139 10.13 9.64 16.85
C SER A 139 10.96 10.18 15.69
N ILE A 140 10.28 10.70 14.68
CA ILE A 140 10.91 11.30 13.50
C ILE A 140 10.66 12.79 13.53
N TYR A 141 11.74 13.57 13.50
CA TYR A 141 11.70 15.02 13.47
C TYR A 141 12.30 15.50 12.16
N TYR A 142 11.64 16.47 11.52
CA TYR A 142 12.21 17.17 10.38
C TYR A 142 13.05 18.35 10.86
N ASP A 143 14.30 18.43 10.38
CA ASP A 143 15.21 19.52 10.66
C ASP A 143 14.73 20.80 9.95
N ARG A 144 14.05 21.65 10.73
CA ARG A 144 13.62 22.98 10.31
C ARG A 144 14.75 23.95 10.56
N THR A 145 15.64 24.06 9.58
CA THR A 145 16.82 24.95 9.61
C THR A 145 16.48 26.41 9.97
N ASP A 146 15.24 26.84 9.78
CA ASP A 146 14.70 28.16 10.15
C ASP A 146 14.53 28.37 11.67
N LYS A 147 14.60 27.32 12.49
CA LYS A 147 14.43 27.41 13.95
C LYS A 147 15.72 27.33 14.77
N GLY A 148 16.88 27.28 14.12
CA GLY A 148 18.19 27.25 14.78
C GLY A 148 18.52 25.92 15.48
N ILE A 149 19.71 25.87 16.10
CA ILE A 149 20.39 24.65 16.61
C ILE A 149 19.56 23.84 17.64
N PHE A 150 18.53 24.42 18.24
CA PHE A 150 17.66 23.78 19.24
C PHE A 150 16.19 23.63 18.81
N GLY A 151 15.87 24.08 17.60
CA GLY A 151 14.50 24.22 17.11
C GLY A 151 13.94 22.94 16.48
N ARG A 152 14.01 21.80 17.16
CA ARG A 152 13.23 20.64 16.72
C ARG A 152 11.75 21.07 16.67
N GLY A 153 11.13 20.96 15.49
CA GLY A 153 9.70 21.19 15.32
C GLY A 153 8.88 20.15 16.08
N ALA A 154 7.56 20.12 15.91
CA ALA A 154 6.80 18.96 16.35
C ALA A 154 7.30 17.70 15.61
N PRO A 155 7.24 16.51 16.23
CA PRO A 155 7.53 15.27 15.52
C PRO A 155 6.61 15.17 14.30
N ILE A 156 7.18 14.82 13.15
CA ILE A 156 6.42 14.64 11.90
C ILE A 156 5.92 13.20 11.75
N GLY A 157 6.33 12.31 12.65
CA GLY A 157 5.90 10.93 12.65
C GLY A 157 6.58 10.09 13.71
N THR A 158 6.17 8.83 13.76
CA THR A 158 6.71 7.81 14.66
C THR A 158 6.89 6.51 13.90
N TYR A 159 7.82 5.69 14.37
CA TYR A 159 8.03 4.35 13.85
C TYR A 159 7.91 3.34 14.99
N THR A 160 7.10 2.30 14.79
CA THR A 160 6.93 1.18 15.73
C THR A 160 7.09 -0.16 14.99
N ASP A 161 6.91 -1.27 15.70
CA ASP A 161 6.73 -2.62 15.14
C ASP A 161 5.67 -2.72 14.01
N LYS A 162 4.72 -1.80 13.96
CA LYS A 162 3.67 -1.70 12.93
C LYS A 162 4.13 -0.91 11.70
N GLY A 163 5.32 -0.33 11.73
CA GLY A 163 5.92 0.46 10.68
C GLY A 163 5.83 1.98 10.91
N LEU A 164 6.12 2.72 9.83
CA LEU A 164 6.15 4.18 9.82
C LEU A 164 4.73 4.79 9.82
N SER A 165 4.50 5.75 10.70
CA SER A 165 3.30 6.60 10.74
C SER A 165 3.70 8.07 10.68
N LEU A 166 3.40 8.74 9.56
CA LEU A 166 3.62 10.18 9.39
C LEU A 166 2.33 10.97 9.66
N GLN A 167 2.45 12.19 10.17
CA GLN A 167 1.36 13.12 10.50
C GLN A 167 1.11 14.15 9.41
#